data_AF-A0A2S9GS47-F1
#
_entry.id   AF-A0A2S9GS47-F1
#
_cell.length_a   1.000
_cell.length_b   1.000
_cell.length_c   1.000
_cell.angle_alpha   90.00
_cell.angle_beta   90.00
_cell.angle_gamma   90.00
#
_symmetry.space_group_name_H-M   'P 1'
#
loop_
_entity.id
_entity.type
_entity.pdbx_description
1 polymer ?
#
loop_
_entity_poly.entity_id
_entity_poly.type
_entity_poly.pdbx_seq_one_letter_code
_entity_poly.pdbx_strand_id
1 'polypeptide(L)' 'DPDQWHTAPFEPTERNGRLYGRGTADDKAGIATHLAAFRAHGGKPPVGVTVFVEGEEESGSPSLSR' A
#
# COMPACT_ATOMS: atom_id res chain seq x y z
N ASP A 1 -7.05 6.35 -18.14
CA ASP A 1 -8.28 6.01 -18.87
C ASP A 1 -8.95 4.82 -18.18
N PRO A 2 -10.14 5.00 -17.57
CA PRO A 2 -10.90 3.92 -16.96
C PRO A 2 -11.19 2.76 -17.92
N ASP A 3 -11.30 3.03 -19.22
CA ASP A 3 -11.67 2.03 -20.24
C ASP A 3 -10.55 1.02 -20.50
N GLN A 4 -9.33 1.29 -20.05
CA GLN A 4 -8.20 0.36 -20.12
C GLN A 4 -8.21 -0.70 -19.00
N TRP A 5 -9.14 -0.60 -18.05
CA TRP A 5 -9.24 -1.53 -16.94
C TRP A 5 -10.26 -2.64 -17.21
N HIS A 6 -9.91 -3.86 -16.80
CA HIS A 6 -10.84 -5.00 -16.85
C HIS A 6 -11.81 -5.05 -15.64
N THR A 7 -11.54 -4.27 -14.60
CA THR A 7 -12.34 -4.13 -13.37
C THR A 7 -12.30 -2.67 -12.93
N ALA A 8 -13.26 -2.20 -12.14
CA ALA A 8 -13.23 -0.81 -11.67
C ALA A 8 -11.91 -0.54 -10.89
N PRO A 9 -11.15 0.52 -11.24
CA PRO A 9 -9.80 0.70 -10.73
C PRO A 9 -9.74 0.88 -9.21
N PHE A 10 -10.78 1.43 -8.60
CA PHE A 10 -10.82 1.71 -7.16
C PHE A 10 -11.67 0.69 -6.37
N GLU A 11 -12.11 -0.39 -7.01
CA GLU A 11 -12.82 -1.52 -6.37
C GLU A 11 -11.92 -2.76 -6.46
N PRO A 12 -11.14 -3.06 -5.40
CA PRO A 12 -10.20 -4.18 -5.42
C PRO A 12 -10.90 -5.50 -5.77
N THR A 13 -10.45 -6.13 -6.85
CA THR A 13 -11.08 -7.35 -7.38
C THR A 13 -10.04 -8.45 -7.52
N GLU A 14 -10.27 -9.61 -6.91
CA GLU A 14 -9.40 -10.77 -7.06
C GLU A 14 -9.74 -11.56 -8.33
N ARG A 15 -8.72 -11.89 -9.13
CA ARG A 15 -8.84 -12.74 -10.32
C ARG A 15 -7.60 -13.62 -10.44
N ASN A 16 -7.80 -14.94 -10.57
CA ASN A 16 -6.71 -15.92 -10.74
C ASN A 16 -5.59 -15.77 -9.69
N GLY A 17 -5.98 -15.56 -8.42
CA GLY A 17 -5.04 -15.41 -7.30
C GLY A 17 -4.26 -14.08 -7.26
N ARG A 18 -4.69 -13.06 -8.02
CA ARG A 18 -4.09 -11.72 -8.00
C ARG A 18 -5.15 -10.67 -7.67
N LEU A 19 -4.79 -9.69 -6.84
CA LEU A 19 -5.65 -8.57 -6.47
C LEU A 19 -5.41 -7.36 -7.39
N TYR A 20 -6.41 -7.04 -8.21
CA TYR A 20 -6.36 -5.92 -9.16
C TYR A 20 -7.05 -4.69 -8.57
N GLY A 21 -6.35 -3.55 -8.62
CA GLY A 21 -6.86 -2.24 -8.21
C GLY A 21 -5.75 -1.19 -8.18
N ARG A 22 -6.07 0.09 -8.35
CA ARG A 22 -5.12 1.19 -8.18
C ARG A 22 -4.66 1.22 -6.73
N GLY A 23 -3.35 1.18 -6.53
CA GLY A 23 -2.76 1.17 -5.21
C GLY A 23 -2.47 -0.22 -4.66
N THR A 24 -2.93 -1.31 -5.30
CA THR A 24 -2.75 -2.65 -4.71
C THR A 24 -1.30 -3.09 -4.66
N ALA A 25 -0.47 -2.69 -5.62
CA ALA A 25 0.97 -2.90 -5.55
C ALA A 25 1.69 -1.65 -5.00
N ASP A 26 1.39 -0.50 -5.59
CA ASP A 26 2.09 0.77 -5.34
C ASP A 26 1.18 1.79 -4.66
N ASP A 27 1.28 2.04 -3.35
CA ASP A 27 2.06 1.26 -2.36
C ASP A 27 1.19 0.81 -1.17
N LYS A 28 -0.11 0.66 -1.38
CA LYS A 28 -1.02 0.26 -0.27
C LYS A 28 -0.69 -1.16 0.23
N ALA A 29 -0.17 -2.05 -0.63
CA ALA A 29 0.33 -3.35 -0.17
C ALA A 29 1.56 -3.21 0.74
N GLY A 30 2.47 -2.26 0.47
CA GLY A 30 3.59 -1.97 1.36
C GLY A 30 3.08 -1.62 2.76
N ILE A 31 2.16 -0.66 2.87
CA ILE A 31 1.55 -0.27 4.14
C ILE A 31 0.85 -1.47 4.83
N ALA A 32 0.02 -2.22 4.10
CA ALA A 32 -0.70 -3.37 4.63
C ALA A 32 0.25 -4.48 5.13
N THR A 33 1.38 -4.68 4.46
CA THR A 33 2.39 -5.67 4.84
C THR A 33 3.04 -5.33 6.18
N HIS A 34 3.38 -4.06 6.42
CA HIS A 34 3.89 -3.63 7.72
C HIS A 34 2.88 -3.86 8.84
N LEU A 35 1.59 -3.54 8.60
CA LEU A 35 0.52 -3.82 9.57
C LEU A 35 0.37 -5.32 9.85
N ALA A 36 0.46 -6.17 8.82
CA ALA A 36 0.40 -7.62 8.97
C ALA A 36 1.58 -8.16 9.79
N ALA A 37 2.80 -7.64 9.57
CA ALA A 37 3.97 -8.00 10.35
C ALA A 37 3.81 -7.66 11.84
N PHE A 38 3.30 -6.48 12.16
CA PHE A 38 3.01 -6.12 13.55
C PHE A 38 1.95 -7.03 14.19
N ARG A 39 0.90 -7.38 13.45
CA ARG A 39 -0.13 -8.32 13.93
C ARG A 39 0.42 -9.72 14.16
N ALA A 40 1.32 -10.20 13.32
CA ALA A 40 1.99 -11.50 13.50
C ALA A 40 2.82 -11.57 14.79
N HIS A 41 3.31 -10.41 15.28
CA HIS A 41 3.99 -10.27 16.56
C HIS A 41 3.05 -9.85 17.71
N GLY A 42 1.73 -9.95 17.55
CA GLY A 42 0.77 -9.54 18.58
C GLY A 42 0.88 -8.05 18.96
N GLY A 43 1.32 -7.20 18.03
CA GLY A 43 1.56 -5.77 18.24
C GLY A 43 2.86 -5.45 19.00
N LYS A 44 3.72 -6.44 19.26
CA LYS A 44 4.98 -6.28 20.02
C LYS A 44 6.16 -6.84 19.21
N PRO A 45 6.64 -6.13 18.17
CA PRO A 45 7.82 -6.57 17.44
C PRO A 45 9.03 -6.69 18.37
N PRO A 46 10.02 -7.54 18.02
CA PRO A 46 11.19 -7.82 18.88
C PRO A 46 12.13 -6.61 19.04
N VAL A 47 11.94 -5.56 18.25
CA VAL A 47 12.70 -4.31 18.27
C VAL A 47 11.74 -3.12 18.18
N GLY A 48 12.21 -1.93 18.58
CA GLY A 48 11.47 -0.70 18.31
C GLY A 48 11.39 -0.44 16.80
N VAL A 49 10.18 -0.14 16.30
CA VAL A 49 9.96 0.19 14.88
C VAL A 49 9.20 1.51 14.80
N THR A 50 9.74 2.46 14.03
CA THR A 50 9.06 3.70 13.66
C THR A 50 8.65 3.59 12.20
N VAL A 51 7.37 3.84 11.90
CA VAL A 51 6.85 3.86 10.53
C VAL A 51 6.51 5.30 10.15
N PHE A 52 7.01 5.72 8.99
CA PHE A 52 6.64 6.98 8.37
C PHE A 52 5.90 6.67 7.07
N VAL A 53 4.71 7.26 6.91
CA VAL A 53 3.89 7.13 5.70
C VAL A 53 3.60 8.54 5.21
N GLU A 54 3.84 8.77 3.94
CA GLU A 54 3.61 10.04 3.26
C GLU A 54 2.62 9.85 2.10
N GLY A 55 2.14 10.93 1.49
CA GLY A 55 1.03 10.89 0.52
C GLY A 55 1.30 11.62 -0.80
N GLU A 56 2.51 12.15 -0.96
CA GLU A 56 2.94 12.96 -2.08
C GLU A 56 3.99 12.25 -2.96
N GLU A 57 4.35 10.99 -2.69
CA GLU A 57 5.35 10.20 -3.44
C GLU A 57 5.09 10.23 -4.95
N GLU A 58 3.84 9.97 -5.34
CA GLU A 58 3.37 9.99 -6.74
C GLU A 58 3.42 11.38 -7.39
N SER A 59 3.67 12.42 -6.58
CA SER A 59 3.86 13.82 -6.98
C SER A 59 5.28 14.33 -6.67
N GLY A 60 6.21 13.44 -6.34
CA GLY A 60 7.63 13.72 -6.11
C GLY A 60 7.98 14.23 -4.70
N SER A 61 7.09 14.05 -3.73
CA SER A 61 7.32 14.39 -2.32
C SER A 61 7.78 15.85 -2.07
N PRO A 62 7.10 16.88 -2.61
CA PRO A 62 7.53 18.27 -2.50
C PRO A 62 7.70 18.77 -1.07
N SER A 63 6.93 18.25 -0.10
CA SER A 63 7.08 18.63 1.31
C SER A 63 8.28 17.96 2.00
N LEU A 64 8.92 16.99 1.34
CA LEU A 64 10.13 16.30 1.82
C LEU A 64 11.41 16.81 1.16
N SER A 65 11.32 17.84 0.32
CA SER A 65 12.49 18.46 -0.29
C SER A 65 13.23 19.37 0.72
N ARG A 66 14.00 18.74 1.61
CA ARG A 66 14.86 19.31 2.66
C ARG A 66 14.17 19.79 3.94
#